data_AF-A0A804PTQ3-F1
#
_entry.id   AF-A0A804PTQ3-F1
#
_cell.length_a   1.000
_cell.length_b   1.000
_cell.length_c   1.000
_cell.angle_alpha   90.00
_cell.angle_beta   90.00
_cell.angle_gamma   90.00
#
_symmetry.space_group_name_H-M   'P 1'
#
loop_
_entity.id
_entity.type
_entity.pdbx_description
1 polymer ?
#
loop_
_entity_poly.entity_id
_entity_poly.type
_entity_poly.pdbx_seq_one_letter_code
_entity_poly.pdbx_strand_id
1 'polypeptide(L)'
;MNGTTGEPTSTETNKKQPTGEPTSTETNKKQPAGEPTSTETNKKQPAGEPTKLRPGGVSSAPPYESMLRSTMYERLRAQHPAEFEPASVFFTHDERSFIDRRKSLRVKAALVYEAVTGRHEDDDQMQSAKILLLALAKKCHSKMHPETAVVHGGGRGTGTASRSCVSLHLYSALHAAGETGGDAADETGWDDKMMRVLDGIFLVVGFLPKLNEAISSSNADRDSVDQSFRSRHMLEMVADVVKLENQLLWLQDLLDVAGHIEAVIKETVEQHDFRDVKKAMGREYKQEVTAQNLADVIHRFCWYYSPFATKKPAPDSPFKDVVANKEMAAKRTLLDCLHMSVVKPSSHGKGGSGGIGRPSRMPTARDLWRSGVRLQASENGRAEIEFAQPTLWLPALVYDFKLATVARNLLVLEYDEEQSKPITRYFQMMNEIVEDAADVRILRRAGVVRGGQEVHELIKNIDSRAMYPSVYMAMDREIDKVREYHDKRMASFFVRNRPGVIWASSVAAISMAAVVASMRKRG
;
A
#
# COMPACT_ATOMS: atom_id res chain seq x y z
N MET A 1 27.17 -40.13 -34.45
CA MET A 1 26.09 -40.94 -35.04
C MET A 1 24.92 -40.01 -35.31
N ASN A 2 24.51 -39.98 -36.58
CA ASN A 2 23.59 -39.05 -37.25
C ASN A 2 22.23 -38.95 -36.55
N GLY A 3 21.63 -37.77 -36.43
CA GLY A 3 20.81 -37.12 -37.46
C GLY A 3 19.41 -36.89 -36.85
N THR A 4 18.51 -35.99 -37.26
CA THR A 4 18.43 -35.06 -38.38
C THR A 4 17.31 -34.08 -38.01
N THR A 5 17.46 -32.83 -38.44
CA THR A 5 16.51 -31.71 -38.47
C THR A 5 15.13 -32.02 -39.05
N GLY A 6 14.10 -31.32 -38.55
CA GLY A 6 12.77 -31.24 -39.15
C GLY A 6 11.92 -30.10 -38.57
N GLU A 7 11.94 -28.94 -39.24
CA GLU A 7 10.83 -27.98 -39.38
C GLU A 7 10.38 -28.07 -40.87
N PRO A 8 9.27 -27.48 -41.38
CA PRO A 8 8.44 -26.38 -40.84
C PRO A 8 6.91 -26.54 -41.07
N THR A 9 6.13 -25.47 -40.79
CA THR A 9 5.11 -24.81 -41.66
C THR A 9 3.78 -24.45 -40.97
N SER A 10 3.54 -23.14 -40.95
CA SER A 10 2.38 -22.26 -40.76
C SER A 10 0.93 -22.79 -40.86
N THR A 11 0.04 -22.20 -40.05
CA THR A 11 -1.31 -21.82 -40.50
C THR A 11 -1.83 -20.59 -39.73
N GLU A 12 -2.02 -19.47 -40.43
CA GLU A 12 -2.79 -18.30 -39.98
C GLU A 12 -4.28 -18.63 -39.95
N THR A 13 -5.02 -18.10 -38.98
CA THR A 13 -6.47 -17.89 -39.11
C THR A 13 -6.85 -16.57 -38.46
N ASN A 14 -7.25 -15.63 -39.31
CA ASN A 14 -7.66 -14.28 -38.99
C ASN A 14 -9.20 -14.27 -38.86
N LYS A 15 -9.76 -13.81 -37.73
CA LYS A 15 -11.21 -13.53 -37.64
C LYS A 15 -11.57 -12.49 -36.55
N LYS A 16 -11.91 -11.30 -37.06
CA LYS A 16 -13.01 -10.41 -36.67
C LYS A 16 -13.06 -9.83 -35.24
N GLN A 17 -12.66 -8.57 -35.18
CA GLN A 17 -13.07 -7.52 -34.25
C GLN A 17 -14.59 -7.25 -34.29
N PRO A 18 -15.22 -6.93 -33.14
CA PRO A 18 -16.40 -6.08 -33.09
C PRO A 18 -16.04 -4.70 -32.53
N THR A 19 -16.35 -3.69 -33.34
CA THR A 19 -16.43 -2.26 -33.02
C THR A 19 -17.55 -2.02 -31.99
N GLY A 20 -17.26 -1.23 -30.95
CA GLY A 20 -18.25 -0.82 -29.96
C GLY A 20 -17.81 0.48 -29.28
N GLU A 21 -18.24 1.61 -29.82
CA GLU A 21 -18.28 2.91 -29.13
C GLU A 21 -19.32 2.86 -28.00
N PRO A 22 -19.12 3.67 -26.94
CA PRO A 22 -20.24 4.51 -26.52
C PRO A 22 -19.82 5.96 -26.28
N THR A 23 -20.32 6.83 -27.15
CA THR A 23 -21.13 8.01 -26.82
C THR A 23 -20.69 8.87 -25.63
N SER A 24 -19.95 9.93 -25.92
CA SER A 24 -19.87 11.12 -25.06
C SER A 24 -21.07 12.02 -25.34
N THR A 25 -21.94 12.24 -24.35
CA THR A 25 -23.05 13.20 -24.44
C THR A 25 -22.57 14.56 -23.93
N GLU A 26 -22.24 15.46 -24.85
CA GLU A 26 -22.12 16.89 -24.57
C GLU A 26 -23.47 17.45 -24.13
N THR A 27 -23.52 18.12 -22.97
CA THR A 27 -24.62 19.04 -22.65
C THR A 27 -24.05 20.45 -22.59
N ASN A 28 -24.13 21.13 -23.73
CA ASN A 28 -23.81 22.54 -23.88
C ASN A 28 -25.00 23.36 -23.36
N LYS A 29 -24.81 24.16 -22.29
CA LYS A 29 -25.78 25.20 -21.90
C LYS A 29 -25.10 26.57 -21.92
N LYS A 30 -25.37 27.27 -23.03
CA LYS A 30 -25.15 28.69 -23.32
C LYS A 30 -25.76 29.60 -22.24
N GLN A 31 -25.03 30.67 -21.89
CA GLN A 31 -25.45 32.09 -21.76
C GLN A 31 -24.78 32.80 -20.56
N PRO A 32 -24.60 34.14 -20.61
CA PRO A 32 -24.01 34.94 -21.68
C PRO A 32 -23.00 35.98 -21.13
N ALA A 33 -22.45 36.75 -22.07
CA ALA A 33 -21.45 37.79 -21.91
C ALA A 33 -21.72 38.83 -20.80
N GLY A 34 -20.63 39.22 -20.13
CA GLY A 34 -20.51 40.40 -19.29
C GLY A 34 -19.03 40.69 -19.03
N GLU A 35 -18.43 41.58 -19.83
CA GLU A 35 -17.25 42.37 -19.46
C GLU A 35 -17.48 43.00 -18.07
N PRO A 36 -16.44 43.15 -17.21
CA PRO A 36 -15.46 44.22 -17.46
C PRO A 36 -14.02 44.01 -16.94
N THR A 37 -13.11 44.63 -17.69
CA THR A 37 -12.04 45.52 -17.22
C THR A 37 -11.03 45.01 -16.18
N SER A 38 -9.84 44.71 -16.71
CA SER A 38 -8.60 44.57 -15.97
C SER A 38 -8.24 45.89 -15.27
N THR A 39 -8.06 45.85 -13.95
CA THR A 39 -7.32 46.90 -13.23
C THR A 39 -6.39 46.21 -12.24
N GLU A 40 -5.10 46.30 -12.53
CA GLU A 40 -4.01 45.92 -11.62
C GLU A 40 -4.24 46.55 -10.25
N THR A 41 -4.30 45.71 -9.22
CA THR A 41 -4.03 46.17 -7.86
C THR A 41 -3.16 45.14 -7.16
N ASN A 42 -1.88 45.49 -7.12
CA ASN A 42 -0.91 45.05 -6.12
C ASN A 42 -1.57 45.04 -4.73
N LYS A 43 -1.86 43.87 -4.18
CA LYS A 43 -2.20 43.72 -2.77
C LYS A 43 -1.33 42.63 -2.17
N LYS A 44 -0.32 43.10 -1.43
CA LYS A 44 0.47 42.37 -0.42
C LYS A 44 -0.46 41.44 0.37
N GLN A 45 -0.28 40.14 0.21
CA GLN A 45 -0.84 39.14 1.10
C GLN A 45 0.10 39.04 2.32
N PRO A 46 -0.42 39.07 3.56
CA PRO A 46 0.43 39.13 4.75
C PRO A 46 1.14 37.79 4.95
N ALA A 47 2.38 37.85 5.44
CA ALA A 47 3.11 36.71 5.94
C ALA A 47 2.27 35.99 7.02
N GLY A 48 1.74 34.82 6.67
CA GLY A 48 1.16 33.90 7.64
C GLY A 48 2.27 33.33 8.51
N GLU A 49 2.28 33.76 9.76
CA GLU A 49 3.16 33.30 10.82
C GLU A 49 3.05 31.76 10.97
N PRO A 50 4.17 31.02 11.17
CA PRO A 50 4.10 29.58 11.32
C PRO A 50 3.36 29.25 12.61
N THR A 51 2.20 28.62 12.50
CA THR A 51 1.48 28.07 13.64
C THR A 51 2.41 27.10 14.38
N LYS A 52 2.97 27.57 15.50
CA LYS A 52 3.64 26.72 16.49
C LYS A 52 2.62 25.70 17.00
N LEU A 53 2.67 24.48 16.47
CA LEU A 53 2.07 23.32 17.11
C LEU A 53 2.71 23.18 18.50
N ARG A 54 1.87 23.28 19.54
CA ARG A 54 2.25 23.06 20.93
C ARG A 54 2.90 21.67 21.06
N PRO A 55 4.10 21.56 21.67
CA PRO A 55 4.54 20.28 22.19
C PRO A 55 3.75 19.99 23.46
N GLY A 56 3.18 18.80 23.58
CA GLY A 56 2.62 18.32 24.86
C GLY A 56 1.09 18.33 24.94
N GLY A 57 0.49 17.31 24.35
CA GLY A 57 -0.70 16.67 24.87
C GLY A 57 -0.50 15.18 24.62
N VAL A 58 -0.34 14.38 25.69
CA VAL A 58 -0.24 12.92 25.56
C VAL A 58 -1.60 12.45 25.05
N SER A 59 -1.72 12.26 23.72
CA SER A 59 -2.89 11.65 23.13
C SER A 59 -2.93 10.21 23.62
N SER A 60 -3.96 9.86 24.37
CA SER A 60 -4.24 8.49 24.82
C SER A 60 -4.71 7.58 23.67
N ALA A 61 -4.98 8.16 22.50
CA ALA A 61 -5.37 7.41 21.32
C ALA A 61 -4.13 6.73 20.69
N PRO A 62 -4.26 5.48 20.21
CA PRO A 62 -3.20 4.83 19.46
C PRO A 62 -2.73 5.69 18.27
N PRO A 63 -1.46 5.59 17.85
CA PRO A 63 -0.85 6.47 16.83
C PRO A 63 -1.66 6.58 15.53
N TYR A 64 -2.28 5.48 15.11
CA TYR A 64 -3.06 5.42 13.88
C TYR A 64 -4.39 6.18 13.98
N GLU A 65 -5.04 6.22 15.14
CA GLU A 65 -6.26 7.00 15.32
C GLU A 65 -5.98 8.50 15.23
N SER A 66 -4.84 8.96 15.77
CA SER A 66 -4.40 10.35 15.58
C SER A 66 -4.08 10.65 14.11
N MET A 67 -3.44 9.71 13.42
CA MET A 67 -3.06 9.87 12.01
C MET A 67 -4.28 9.95 11.09
N LEU A 68 -5.31 9.12 11.30
CA LEU A 68 -6.59 9.16 10.56
C LEU A 68 -7.38 10.45 10.80
N ARG A 69 -7.09 11.18 11.89
CA ARG A 69 -7.66 12.50 12.19
C ARG A 69 -6.74 13.66 11.77
N SER A 70 -5.58 13.36 11.19
CA SER A 70 -4.64 14.39 10.76
C SER A 70 -5.17 15.13 9.53
N THR A 71 -4.99 16.44 9.49
CA THR A 71 -5.36 17.27 8.32
C THR A 71 -4.63 16.85 7.03
N MET A 72 -3.48 16.17 7.17
CA MET A 72 -2.71 15.64 6.06
C MET A 72 -3.39 14.42 5.46
N TYR A 73 -3.78 13.46 6.30
CA TYR A 73 -4.53 12.29 5.85
C TYR A 73 -5.86 12.69 5.22
N GLU A 74 -6.66 13.55 5.87
CA GLU A 74 -7.95 14.01 5.34
C GLU A 74 -7.81 14.65 3.95
N ARG A 75 -6.75 15.44 3.75
CA ARG A 75 -6.46 16.06 2.45
C ARG A 75 -6.08 15.04 1.39
N LEU A 76 -5.19 14.10 1.71
CA LEU A 76 -4.77 13.07 0.76
C LEU A 76 -5.93 12.14 0.41
N ARG A 77 -6.72 11.73 1.40
CA ARG A 77 -7.96 10.98 1.22
C ARG A 77 -8.93 11.69 0.27
N ALA A 78 -9.18 12.98 0.47
CA ALA A 78 -10.08 13.75 -0.40
C ALA A 78 -9.57 13.87 -1.84
N GLN A 79 -8.25 13.89 -2.06
CA GLN A 79 -7.64 13.97 -3.38
C GLN A 79 -7.54 12.62 -4.09
N HIS A 80 -7.43 11.54 -3.31
CA HIS A 80 -7.09 10.20 -3.79
C HIS A 80 -7.95 9.14 -3.07
N PRO A 81 -9.29 9.20 -3.16
CA PRO A 81 -10.17 8.35 -2.36
C PRO A 81 -9.95 6.86 -2.66
N ALA A 82 -9.67 6.48 -3.92
CA ALA A 82 -9.44 5.10 -4.31
C ALA A 82 -8.25 4.44 -3.59
N GLU A 83 -7.24 5.23 -3.21
CA GLU A 83 -6.05 4.76 -2.51
C GLU A 83 -6.22 4.65 -1.00
N PHE A 84 -7.24 5.27 -0.42
CA PHE A 84 -7.46 5.29 1.03
C PHE A 84 -8.72 4.55 1.47
N GLU A 85 -9.78 4.59 0.68
CA GLU A 85 -11.10 4.03 1.02
C GLU A 85 -11.22 2.59 0.50
N PRO A 86 -11.38 1.59 1.37
CA PRO A 86 -11.55 0.21 0.94
C PRO A 86 -12.84 -0.02 0.15
N ALA A 87 -12.80 -0.88 -0.87
CA ALA A 87 -13.93 -1.10 -1.79
C ALA A 87 -14.63 -2.46 -1.62
N SER A 88 -13.88 -3.46 -1.17
CA SER A 88 -14.27 -4.87 -1.07
C SER A 88 -14.21 -5.39 0.37
N VAL A 89 -13.16 -5.04 1.11
CA VAL A 89 -12.96 -5.46 2.51
C VAL A 89 -12.58 -4.27 3.37
N PHE A 90 -13.32 -4.04 4.45
CA PHE A 90 -13.10 -2.95 5.38
C PHE A 90 -12.87 -3.48 6.79
N PHE A 91 -11.83 -3.02 7.47
CA PHE A 91 -11.60 -3.26 8.89
C PHE A 91 -12.15 -2.10 9.70
N THR A 92 -12.52 -2.40 10.93
CA THR A 92 -13.20 -1.42 11.76
C THR A 92 -12.29 -0.25 12.18
N HIS A 93 -12.62 0.97 11.73
CA HIS A 93 -13.07 2.09 12.58
C HIS A 93 -13.28 3.40 11.77
N ASP A 94 -14.50 3.65 11.25
CA ASP A 94 -15.09 5.00 11.10
C ASP A 94 -16.58 4.85 10.80
N GLU A 95 -17.45 5.62 11.47
CA GLU A 95 -18.87 5.73 11.09
C GLU A 95 -19.03 6.42 9.73
N ARG A 96 -18.00 7.13 9.27
CA ARG A 96 -17.99 7.89 8.02
C ARG A 96 -17.77 7.05 6.76
N SER A 97 -17.37 5.78 6.87
CA SER A 97 -17.12 4.96 5.69
C SER A 97 -18.44 4.63 4.99
N PHE A 98 -18.63 5.06 3.74
CA PHE A 98 -19.79 4.72 2.89
C PHE A 98 -19.78 3.25 2.42
N ILE A 99 -18.99 2.39 3.05
CA ILE A 99 -18.75 1.02 2.62
C ILE A 99 -19.94 0.15 3.01
N ASP A 100 -20.39 -0.66 2.06
CA ASP A 100 -21.35 -1.73 2.32
C ASP A 100 -20.70 -2.80 3.22
N ARG A 101 -20.88 -2.64 4.53
CA ARG A 101 -20.42 -3.59 5.56
C ARG A 101 -20.92 -5.01 5.27
N ARG A 102 -22.11 -5.16 4.67
CA ARG A 102 -22.67 -6.47 4.33
C ARG A 102 -21.85 -7.13 3.23
N LYS A 103 -21.43 -6.38 2.21
CA LYS A 103 -20.54 -6.87 1.15
C LYS A 103 -19.17 -7.24 1.73
N SER A 104 -18.60 -6.41 2.61
CA SER A 104 -17.33 -6.73 3.25
C SER A 104 -17.41 -8.00 4.11
N LEU A 105 -18.43 -8.13 4.96
CA LEU A 105 -18.64 -9.34 5.76
C LEU A 105 -18.81 -10.58 4.88
N ARG A 106 -19.55 -10.46 3.77
CA ARG A 106 -19.72 -11.52 2.78
C ARG A 106 -18.37 -12.05 2.27
N VAL A 107 -17.49 -11.14 1.85
CA VAL A 107 -16.16 -11.50 1.33
C VAL A 107 -15.30 -12.16 2.41
N LYS A 108 -15.30 -11.61 3.63
CA LYS A 108 -14.55 -12.19 4.76
C LYS A 108 -15.04 -13.60 5.09
N ALA A 109 -16.37 -13.77 5.17
CA ALA A 109 -17.00 -15.04 5.48
C ALA A 109 -16.69 -16.12 4.43
N ALA A 110 -16.79 -15.78 3.14
CA ALA A 110 -16.47 -16.69 2.04
C ALA A 110 -15.04 -17.24 2.15
N LEU A 111 -14.05 -16.37 2.37
CA LEU A 111 -12.65 -16.79 2.46
C LEU A 111 -12.35 -17.65 3.69
N VAL A 112 -12.94 -17.30 4.85
CA VAL A 112 -12.78 -18.10 6.06
C VAL A 112 -13.45 -19.46 5.90
N TYR A 113 -14.64 -19.49 5.31
CA TYR A 113 -15.36 -20.74 5.04
C TYR A 113 -14.59 -21.64 4.07
N GLU A 114 -14.04 -21.08 2.98
CA GLU A 114 -13.22 -21.82 2.02
C GLU A 114 -11.97 -22.39 2.69
N ALA A 115 -11.28 -21.62 3.54
CA ALA A 115 -10.11 -22.08 4.26
C ALA A 115 -10.44 -23.21 5.27
N VAL A 116 -11.59 -23.13 5.94
CA VAL A 116 -12.02 -24.14 6.93
C VAL A 116 -12.49 -25.43 6.26
N THR A 117 -13.29 -25.32 5.19
CA THR A 117 -13.96 -26.48 4.55
C THR A 117 -13.17 -27.06 3.38
N GLY A 118 -12.31 -26.26 2.75
CA GLY A 118 -11.66 -26.59 1.47
C GLY A 118 -12.59 -26.49 0.26
N ARG A 119 -13.80 -25.93 0.41
CA ARG A 119 -14.79 -25.76 -0.67
C ARG A 119 -15.03 -24.29 -0.94
N HIS A 120 -15.15 -23.94 -2.22
CA HIS A 120 -15.62 -22.61 -2.60
C HIS A 120 -17.06 -22.44 -2.12
N GLU A 121 -17.37 -21.27 -1.56
CA GLU A 121 -18.74 -20.93 -1.18
C GLU A 121 -19.63 -20.79 -2.44
N ASP A 122 -20.85 -21.29 -2.35
CA ASP A 122 -21.95 -20.98 -3.26
C ASP A 122 -22.99 -20.13 -2.51
N ASP A 123 -23.91 -19.49 -3.25
CA ASP A 123 -24.93 -18.62 -2.64
C ASP A 123 -25.73 -19.31 -1.53
N ASP A 124 -25.91 -20.63 -1.63
CA ASP A 124 -26.61 -21.46 -0.64
C ASP A 124 -25.81 -21.60 0.68
N GLN A 125 -24.49 -21.68 0.61
CA GLN A 125 -23.59 -21.79 1.77
C GLN A 125 -23.24 -20.44 2.40
N MET A 126 -23.53 -19.32 1.74
CA MET A 126 -23.16 -17.99 2.24
C MET A 126 -23.70 -17.68 3.64
N GLN A 127 -24.93 -18.11 3.95
CA GLN A 127 -25.48 -17.92 5.29
C GLN A 127 -24.72 -18.72 6.34
N SER A 128 -24.42 -19.99 6.05
CA SER A 128 -23.56 -20.82 6.91
C SER A 128 -22.17 -20.22 7.08
N ALA A 129 -21.57 -19.67 6.02
CA ALA A 129 -20.27 -19.00 6.08
C ALA A 129 -20.29 -17.78 7.00
N LYS A 130 -21.33 -16.94 6.93
CA LYS A 130 -21.50 -15.78 7.81
C LYS A 130 -21.69 -16.20 9.27
N ILE A 131 -22.59 -17.15 9.52
CA ILE A 131 -22.85 -17.68 10.87
C ILE A 131 -21.56 -18.26 11.47
N LEU A 132 -20.80 -19.02 10.66
CA LEU A 132 -19.51 -19.57 11.07
C LEU A 132 -18.53 -18.46 11.47
N LEU A 133 -18.30 -17.47 10.61
CA LEU A 133 -17.38 -16.36 10.92
C LEU A 133 -17.79 -15.65 12.21
N LEU A 134 -19.08 -15.34 12.37
CA LEU A 134 -19.56 -14.63 13.56
C LEU A 134 -19.39 -15.47 14.84
N ALA A 135 -19.64 -16.78 14.77
CA ALA A 135 -19.45 -17.70 15.89
C ALA A 135 -17.96 -17.87 16.26
N LEU A 136 -17.08 -17.96 15.26
CA LEU A 136 -15.64 -17.99 15.46
C LEU A 136 -15.15 -16.72 16.16
N ALA A 137 -15.60 -15.54 15.72
CA ALA A 137 -15.25 -14.27 16.34
C ALA A 137 -15.71 -14.20 17.81
N LYS A 138 -16.98 -14.53 18.10
CA LYS A 138 -17.53 -14.60 19.48
C LYS A 138 -16.69 -15.47 20.41
N LYS A 139 -16.35 -16.67 19.94
CA LYS A 139 -15.65 -17.66 20.75
C LYS A 139 -14.16 -17.34 20.90
N CYS A 140 -13.52 -16.83 19.85
CA CYS A 140 -12.13 -16.39 19.90
C CYS A 140 -11.98 -15.18 20.85
N HIS A 141 -12.86 -14.18 20.74
CA HIS A 141 -12.91 -13.03 21.64
C HIS A 141 -13.05 -13.45 23.11
N SER A 142 -13.93 -14.41 23.40
CA SER A 142 -14.13 -14.93 24.77
C SER A 142 -12.87 -15.63 25.33
N LYS A 143 -12.04 -16.25 24.48
CA LYS A 143 -10.76 -16.86 24.90
C LYS A 143 -9.66 -15.82 25.11
N MET A 144 -9.63 -14.78 24.29
CA MET A 144 -8.66 -13.69 24.37
C MET A 144 -8.91 -12.76 25.58
N HIS A 145 -10.18 -12.59 25.95
CA HIS A 145 -10.62 -11.72 27.04
C HIS A 145 -11.49 -12.48 28.05
N PRO A 146 -10.90 -13.35 28.88
CA PRO A 146 -11.68 -14.14 29.85
C PRO A 146 -12.39 -13.28 30.90
N GLU A 147 -11.90 -12.06 31.16
CA GLU A 147 -12.46 -11.14 32.17
C GLU A 147 -13.81 -10.53 31.78
N THR A 148 -14.15 -10.43 30.48
CA THR A 148 -15.46 -9.90 30.05
C THR A 148 -16.61 -10.90 30.22
N ALA A 149 -16.33 -12.17 30.52
CA ALA A 149 -17.36 -13.20 30.68
C ALA A 149 -18.05 -13.20 32.07
N VAL A 150 -17.60 -12.42 33.05
CA VAL A 150 -17.99 -12.58 34.47
C VAL A 150 -19.03 -11.57 34.98
N VAL A 151 -19.47 -10.59 34.18
CA VAL A 151 -20.41 -9.55 34.67
C VAL A 151 -21.81 -9.73 34.10
N HIS A 152 -22.58 -10.69 34.61
CA HIS A 152 -24.06 -10.67 34.68
C HIS A 152 -24.54 -11.82 35.58
N GLY A 153 -24.77 -11.56 36.88
CA GLY A 153 -25.23 -12.60 37.79
C GLY A 153 -25.37 -12.23 39.27
N GLY A 154 -25.71 -10.98 39.59
CA GLY A 154 -26.06 -10.55 40.95
C GLY A 154 -27.58 -10.53 41.14
N GLY A 155 -28.22 -11.69 41.17
CA GLY A 155 -29.68 -11.79 41.31
C GLY A 155 -30.10 -13.14 41.85
N ARG A 156 -30.35 -13.19 43.16
CA ARG A 156 -30.68 -14.37 43.95
C ARG A 156 -32.09 -14.86 43.57
N GLY A 157 -32.18 -15.94 42.80
CA GLY A 157 -33.43 -16.59 42.43
C GLY A 157 -33.22 -18.07 42.18
N THR A 158 -33.73 -18.89 43.10
CA THR A 158 -33.73 -20.36 43.04
C THR A 158 -34.58 -20.84 41.86
N GLY A 159 -33.97 -21.48 40.87
CA GLY A 159 -34.68 -22.01 39.71
C GLY A 159 -33.77 -22.86 38.84
N THR A 160 -33.96 -24.17 38.95
CA THR A 160 -33.57 -25.26 38.04
C THR A 160 -33.02 -24.87 36.65
N ALA A 161 -31.79 -25.32 36.39
CA ALA A 161 -31.23 -25.74 35.11
C ALA A 161 -31.76 -25.06 33.83
N SER A 162 -31.10 -23.96 33.41
CA SER A 162 -31.19 -23.48 32.03
C SER A 162 -29.79 -23.43 31.43
N ARG A 163 -29.45 -24.46 30.63
CA ARG A 163 -28.41 -24.36 29.58
C ARG A 163 -28.96 -23.40 28.52
N SER A 164 -28.89 -22.11 28.81
CA SER A 164 -29.47 -21.03 28.01
C SER A 164 -28.72 -20.84 26.69
N CYS A 165 -29.15 -21.55 25.65
CA CYS A 165 -29.76 -20.98 24.44
C CYS A 165 -29.22 -19.65 23.85
N VAL A 166 -27.90 -19.45 23.77
CA VAL A 166 -27.33 -18.29 23.04
C VAL A 166 -27.24 -18.55 21.52
N SER A 167 -27.13 -19.82 21.10
CA SER A 167 -26.98 -20.18 19.67
C SER A 167 -28.28 -20.06 18.86
N LEU A 168 -29.42 -20.39 19.49
CA LEU A 168 -30.73 -20.34 18.84
C LEU A 168 -31.16 -18.90 18.49
N HIS A 169 -30.72 -17.90 19.26
CA HIS A 169 -31.03 -16.49 18.98
C HIS A 169 -30.31 -15.97 17.73
N LEU A 170 -29.05 -16.36 17.50
CA LEU A 170 -28.29 -15.99 16.30
C LEU A 170 -28.94 -16.58 15.04
N TYR A 171 -29.29 -17.86 15.12
CA TYR A 171 -29.93 -18.60 14.04
C TYR A 171 -31.31 -18.02 13.72
N SER A 172 -32.13 -17.70 14.73
CA SER A 172 -33.46 -17.11 14.51
C SER A 172 -33.42 -15.66 14.04
N ALA A 173 -32.46 -14.85 14.50
CA ALA A 173 -32.34 -13.45 14.10
C ALA A 173 -31.85 -13.31 12.64
N LEU A 174 -30.95 -14.20 12.20
CA LEU A 174 -30.46 -14.21 10.81
C LEU A 174 -31.46 -14.83 9.83
N HIS A 175 -32.24 -15.84 10.25
CA HIS A 175 -33.33 -16.40 9.42
C HIS A 175 -34.54 -15.48 9.30
N ALA A 176 -34.87 -14.68 10.33
CA ALA A 176 -35.98 -13.71 10.27
C ALA A 176 -35.68 -12.51 9.33
N ALA A 177 -34.40 -12.23 9.05
CA ALA A 177 -33.97 -11.18 8.13
C ALA A 177 -33.99 -11.59 6.64
N GLY A 178 -34.46 -12.81 6.33
CA GLY A 178 -34.36 -13.42 5.01
C GLY A 178 -35.38 -12.96 3.95
N GLU A 179 -36.48 -12.30 4.30
CA GLU A 179 -37.57 -12.06 3.31
C GLU A 179 -38.22 -10.66 3.34
N THR A 180 -37.82 -9.78 4.26
CA THR A 180 -38.28 -8.37 4.27
C THR A 180 -37.11 -7.47 4.65
N GLY A 181 -37.02 -6.30 4.03
CA GLY A 181 -35.92 -5.33 4.19
C GLY A 181 -35.79 -4.72 5.59
N GLY A 182 -35.55 -5.55 6.60
CA GLY A 182 -35.26 -5.21 7.98
C GLY A 182 -33.76 -5.23 8.27
N ASP A 183 -33.37 -4.40 9.22
CA ASP A 183 -32.01 -4.00 9.55
C ASP A 183 -31.01 -5.14 9.78
N ALA A 184 -29.74 -4.80 9.58
CA ALA A 184 -28.59 -5.64 9.85
C ALA A 184 -28.59 -6.12 11.32
N ALA A 185 -29.23 -7.26 11.55
CA ALA A 185 -29.13 -7.98 12.80
C ALA A 185 -27.73 -8.62 12.91
N ASP A 186 -27.04 -8.22 13.97
CA ASP A 186 -25.91 -8.88 14.64
C ASP A 186 -24.45 -8.43 14.42
N GLU A 187 -24.14 -7.38 13.66
CA GLU A 187 -22.90 -6.58 13.90
C GLU A 187 -23.18 -5.32 14.75
N THR A 188 -24.43 -4.86 14.79
CA THR A 188 -24.85 -3.56 15.34
C THR A 188 -24.73 -3.41 16.87
N GLY A 189 -24.18 -4.41 17.57
CA GLY A 189 -23.91 -4.36 19.01
C GLY A 189 -22.52 -4.87 19.41
N TRP A 190 -21.62 -5.12 18.46
CA TRP A 190 -20.26 -5.58 18.76
C TRP A 190 -19.36 -4.38 19.07
N ASP A 191 -18.53 -4.51 20.09
CA ASP A 191 -17.52 -3.49 20.39
C ASP A 191 -16.35 -3.58 19.39
N ASP A 192 -15.51 -2.54 19.37
CA ASP A 192 -14.36 -2.45 18.47
C ASP A 192 -13.38 -3.62 18.65
N LYS A 193 -13.26 -4.16 19.87
CA LYS A 193 -12.35 -5.29 20.14
C LYS A 193 -12.84 -6.55 19.46
N MET A 194 -14.14 -6.82 19.54
CA MET A 194 -14.75 -7.96 18.90
C MET A 194 -14.68 -7.87 17.37
N MET A 195 -14.82 -6.67 16.82
CA MET A 195 -14.64 -6.44 15.38
C MET A 195 -13.19 -6.62 14.93
N ARG A 196 -12.20 -6.17 15.72
CA ARG A 196 -10.78 -6.47 15.48
C ARG A 196 -10.49 -7.97 15.47
N VAL A 197 -11.12 -8.74 16.37
CA VAL A 197 -11.00 -10.22 16.35
C VAL A 197 -11.55 -10.81 15.05
N LEU A 198 -12.70 -10.32 14.56
CA LEU A 198 -13.25 -10.76 13.27
C LEU A 198 -12.30 -10.44 12.11
N ASP A 199 -11.74 -9.23 12.08
CA ASP A 199 -10.75 -8.78 11.08
C ASP A 199 -9.47 -9.61 11.16
N GLY A 200 -9.01 -9.93 12.37
CA GLY A 200 -7.87 -10.81 12.61
C GLY A 200 -8.11 -12.25 12.15
N ILE A 201 -9.31 -12.80 12.35
CA ILE A 201 -9.68 -14.13 11.83
C ILE A 201 -9.64 -14.13 10.30
N PHE A 202 -10.21 -13.10 9.67
CA PHE A 202 -10.16 -12.96 8.22
C PHE A 202 -8.72 -12.98 7.69
N LEU A 203 -7.81 -12.24 8.33
CA LEU A 203 -6.41 -12.21 7.92
C LEU A 203 -5.68 -13.54 8.19
N VAL A 204 -5.77 -14.08 9.40
CA VAL A 204 -5.02 -15.27 9.83
C VAL A 204 -5.53 -16.56 9.17
N VAL A 205 -6.85 -16.70 8.98
CA VAL A 205 -7.47 -17.90 8.42
C VAL A 205 -7.68 -17.80 6.91
N GLY A 206 -8.05 -16.62 6.40
CA GLY A 206 -8.41 -16.43 5.00
C GLY A 206 -7.27 -15.88 4.15
N PHE A 207 -6.95 -14.60 4.35
CA PHE A 207 -6.11 -13.84 3.41
C PHE A 207 -4.62 -14.21 3.43
N LEU A 208 -3.99 -14.21 4.62
CA LEU A 208 -2.54 -14.45 4.74
C LEU A 208 -2.13 -15.86 4.29
N PRO A 209 -2.88 -16.94 4.59
CA PRO A 209 -2.59 -18.27 4.03
C PRO A 209 -2.57 -18.28 2.50
N LYS A 210 -3.60 -17.70 1.85
CA LYS A 210 -3.68 -17.62 0.37
C LYS A 210 -2.54 -16.80 -0.24
N LEU A 211 -2.17 -15.69 0.39
CA LEU A 211 -1.01 -14.91 -0.03
C LEU A 211 0.28 -15.72 0.10
N ASN A 212 0.45 -16.40 1.23
CA ASN A 212 1.61 -17.23 1.52
C ASN A 212 1.75 -18.41 0.55
N GLU A 213 0.63 -19.07 0.21
CA GLU A 213 0.53 -20.12 -0.81
C GLU A 213 0.99 -19.59 -2.18
N ALA A 214 0.45 -18.46 -2.61
CA ALA A 214 0.79 -17.86 -3.91
C ALA A 214 2.28 -17.52 -4.03
N ILE A 215 2.86 -16.91 -2.98
CA ILE A 215 4.29 -16.54 -2.93
C ILE A 215 5.21 -17.77 -2.88
N SER A 216 4.78 -18.84 -2.21
CA SER A 216 5.60 -20.04 -1.99
C SER A 216 5.68 -20.96 -3.22
N SER A 217 4.92 -20.69 -4.28
CA SER A 217 5.00 -21.45 -5.52
C SER A 217 6.40 -21.39 -6.16
N SER A 218 6.86 -22.52 -6.70
CA SER A 218 8.17 -22.63 -7.34
C SER A 218 8.19 -21.72 -8.57
N ASN A 219 9.00 -20.64 -8.52
CA ASN A 219 9.09 -19.55 -9.50
C ASN A 219 8.13 -18.36 -9.33
N ALA A 220 7.40 -18.26 -8.20
CA ALA A 220 6.56 -17.06 -8.01
C ALA A 220 7.40 -15.77 -7.98
N ASP A 221 7.15 -14.86 -8.90
CA ASP A 221 7.49 -13.44 -8.79
C ASP A 221 6.23 -12.63 -8.43
N ARG A 222 6.35 -11.32 -8.26
CA ARG A 222 5.20 -10.48 -7.90
C ARG A 222 4.09 -10.49 -8.96
N ASP A 223 4.45 -10.54 -10.24
CA ASP A 223 3.49 -10.55 -11.33
C ASP A 223 2.67 -11.85 -11.36
N SER A 224 3.32 -12.99 -11.08
CA SER A 224 2.64 -14.28 -10.95
C SER A 224 1.71 -14.34 -9.73
N VAL A 225 2.10 -13.73 -8.61
CA VAL A 225 1.24 -13.60 -7.42
C VAL A 225 0.03 -12.71 -7.74
N ASP A 226 0.25 -11.55 -8.36
CA ASP A 226 -0.81 -10.65 -8.82
C ASP A 226 -1.78 -11.39 -9.77
N GLN A 227 -1.27 -12.22 -10.68
CA GLN A 227 -2.08 -13.00 -11.60
C GLN A 227 -2.91 -14.08 -10.90
N SER A 228 -2.38 -14.70 -9.85
CA SER A 228 -3.11 -15.65 -8.99
C SER A 228 -4.31 -14.98 -8.29
N PHE A 229 -4.13 -13.77 -7.77
CA PHE A 229 -5.24 -13.04 -7.15
C PHE A 229 -6.24 -12.52 -8.20
N ARG A 230 -5.75 -12.10 -9.37
CA ARG A 230 -6.60 -11.65 -10.48
C ARG A 230 -7.50 -12.76 -11.01
N SER A 231 -6.97 -13.97 -11.20
CA SER A 231 -7.76 -15.12 -11.69
C SER A 231 -8.84 -15.59 -10.72
N ARG A 232 -8.68 -15.29 -9.42
CA ARG A 232 -9.66 -15.56 -8.37
C ARG A 232 -10.56 -14.36 -8.05
N HIS A 233 -10.52 -13.29 -8.85
CA HIS A 233 -11.27 -12.05 -8.63
C HIS A 233 -11.03 -11.38 -7.26
N MET A 234 -9.84 -11.56 -6.68
CA MET A 234 -9.46 -11.05 -5.35
C MET A 234 -8.51 -9.85 -5.39
N LEU A 235 -8.30 -9.24 -6.56
CA LEU A 235 -7.30 -8.17 -6.72
C LEU A 235 -7.68 -6.89 -5.94
N GLU A 236 -8.97 -6.57 -5.84
CA GLU A 236 -9.45 -5.43 -5.04
C GLU A 236 -9.15 -5.62 -3.56
N MET A 237 -9.33 -6.83 -3.05
CA MET A 237 -9.02 -7.18 -1.66
C MET A 237 -7.54 -7.02 -1.36
N VAL A 238 -6.66 -7.39 -2.29
CA VAL A 238 -5.22 -7.14 -2.16
C VAL A 238 -4.94 -5.64 -2.03
N ALA A 239 -5.56 -4.81 -2.86
CA ALA A 239 -5.40 -3.35 -2.73
C ALA A 239 -5.94 -2.86 -1.38
N ASP A 240 -7.08 -3.37 -0.94
CA ASP A 240 -7.76 -2.93 0.28
C ASP A 240 -7.00 -3.28 1.56
N VAL A 241 -6.41 -4.48 1.66
CA VAL A 241 -5.74 -4.93 2.90
C VAL A 241 -4.64 -3.96 3.32
N VAL A 242 -3.92 -3.32 2.38
CA VAL A 242 -2.84 -2.38 2.69
C VAL A 242 -3.29 -0.92 2.84
N LYS A 243 -4.58 -0.61 2.64
CA LYS A 243 -5.13 0.74 2.81
C LYS A 243 -5.05 1.18 4.28
N LEU A 244 -4.77 2.46 4.52
CA LEU A 244 -4.51 2.96 5.87
C LEU A 244 -5.69 2.73 6.84
N GLU A 245 -6.93 2.82 6.36
CA GLU A 245 -8.13 2.51 7.17
C GLU A 245 -8.17 1.05 7.62
N ASN A 246 -7.58 0.15 6.83
CA ASN A 246 -7.43 -1.27 7.13
C ASN A 246 -6.13 -1.60 7.89
N GLN A 247 -5.41 -0.61 8.40
CA GLN A 247 -4.18 -0.81 9.18
C GLN A 247 -4.39 -0.59 10.68
N LEU A 248 -5.63 -0.62 11.16
CA LEU A 248 -5.97 -0.47 12.58
C LEU A 248 -5.84 -1.77 13.40
N LEU A 249 -5.52 -2.88 12.75
CA LEU A 249 -5.32 -4.16 13.41
C LEU A 249 -3.87 -4.29 13.89
N TRP A 250 -3.70 -4.45 15.21
CA TRP A 250 -2.38 -4.58 15.82
C TRP A 250 -1.80 -5.97 15.57
N LEU A 251 -0.47 -6.06 15.52
CA LEU A 251 0.20 -7.36 15.42
C LEU A 251 -0.13 -8.26 16.63
N GLN A 252 -0.39 -7.66 17.79
CA GLN A 252 -0.84 -8.39 18.97
C GLN A 252 -2.20 -9.08 18.74
N ASP A 253 -3.16 -8.42 18.10
CA ASP A 253 -4.47 -9.02 17.80
C ASP A 253 -4.31 -10.20 16.82
N LEU A 254 -3.43 -10.07 15.82
CA LEU A 254 -3.09 -11.17 14.90
C LEU A 254 -2.44 -12.35 15.63
N LEU A 255 -1.54 -12.07 16.58
CA LEU A 255 -0.89 -13.10 17.40
C LEU A 255 -1.88 -13.84 18.29
N ASP A 256 -2.77 -13.11 18.94
CA ASP A 256 -3.76 -13.69 19.85
C ASP A 256 -4.77 -14.54 19.08
N VAL A 257 -5.26 -14.07 17.93
CA VAL A 257 -6.09 -14.88 17.02
C VAL A 257 -5.30 -16.12 16.58
N ALA A 258 -4.06 -15.96 16.12
CA ALA A 258 -3.24 -17.08 15.66
C ALA A 258 -2.93 -18.09 16.77
N GLY A 259 -2.94 -17.68 18.04
CA GLY A 259 -2.75 -18.56 19.19
C GLY A 259 -3.98 -19.39 19.58
N HIS A 260 -5.19 -18.97 19.19
CA HIS A 260 -6.44 -19.58 19.64
C HIS A 260 -7.29 -20.20 18.53
N ILE A 261 -7.17 -19.73 17.29
CA ILE A 261 -8.17 -19.96 16.24
C ILE A 261 -8.31 -21.42 15.81
N GLU A 262 -7.24 -22.21 15.75
CA GLU A 262 -7.35 -23.65 15.43
C GLU A 262 -8.23 -24.39 16.44
N ALA A 263 -8.00 -24.17 17.73
CA ALA A 263 -8.81 -24.79 18.79
C ALA A 263 -10.25 -24.28 18.75
N VAL A 264 -10.45 -22.99 18.51
CA VAL A 264 -11.78 -22.38 18.37
C VAL A 264 -12.54 -23.00 17.19
N ILE A 265 -11.91 -23.17 16.04
CA ILE A 265 -12.53 -23.82 14.86
C ILE A 265 -12.92 -25.25 15.21
N LYS A 266 -12.00 -26.06 15.75
CA LYS A 266 -12.28 -27.46 16.13
C LYS A 266 -13.47 -27.55 17.08
N GLU A 267 -13.50 -26.74 18.13
CA GLU A 267 -14.61 -26.77 19.08
C GLU A 267 -15.93 -26.24 18.50
N THR A 268 -15.90 -25.35 17.50
CA THR A 268 -17.11 -24.76 16.90
C THR A 268 -17.75 -25.71 15.90
N VAL A 269 -16.95 -26.34 15.02
CA VAL A 269 -17.47 -27.29 14.02
C VAL A 269 -18.03 -28.58 14.64
N GLU A 270 -17.64 -28.90 15.88
CA GLU A 270 -18.22 -30.02 16.65
C GLU A 270 -19.61 -29.71 17.23
N GLN A 271 -20.03 -28.44 17.23
CA GLN A 271 -21.38 -28.08 17.69
C GLN A 271 -22.42 -28.53 16.67
N HIS A 272 -23.60 -28.90 17.18
CA HIS A 272 -24.71 -29.40 16.35
C HIS A 272 -25.09 -28.44 15.21
N ASP A 273 -25.03 -27.15 15.48
CA ASP A 273 -25.45 -26.09 14.56
C ASP A 273 -24.51 -25.92 13.35
N PHE A 274 -23.30 -26.50 13.40
CA PHE A 274 -22.31 -26.47 12.32
C PHE A 274 -22.10 -27.84 11.67
N ARG A 275 -23.10 -28.73 11.75
CA ARG A 275 -23.03 -30.09 11.18
C ARG A 275 -22.83 -30.06 9.67
N ASP A 276 -23.43 -29.10 8.97
CA ASP A 276 -23.25 -28.85 7.54
C ASP A 276 -21.79 -28.47 7.22
N VAL A 277 -21.20 -27.53 7.97
CA VAL A 277 -19.79 -27.14 7.85
C VAL A 277 -18.89 -28.35 8.10
N LYS A 278 -19.14 -29.11 9.17
CA LYS A 278 -18.38 -30.33 9.50
C LYS A 278 -18.47 -31.39 8.40
N LYS A 279 -19.62 -31.54 7.74
CA LYS A 279 -19.79 -32.43 6.58
C LYS A 279 -19.07 -31.91 5.34
N ALA A 280 -19.00 -30.59 5.17
CA ALA A 280 -18.29 -29.96 4.06
C ALA A 280 -16.77 -30.11 4.20
N MET A 281 -16.25 -30.11 5.43
CA MET A 281 -14.85 -30.38 5.76
C MET A 281 -14.43 -31.77 5.27
N GLY A 282 -13.63 -31.82 4.20
CA GLY A 282 -13.04 -33.06 3.70
C GLY A 282 -11.83 -33.56 4.49
N ARG A 283 -11.32 -32.73 5.43
CA ARG A 283 -10.15 -33.00 6.27
C ARG A 283 -10.26 -32.23 7.58
N GLU A 284 -9.47 -32.63 8.58
CA GLU A 284 -9.29 -31.80 9.78
C GLU A 284 -8.65 -30.46 9.38
N TYR A 285 -9.17 -29.37 9.93
CA TYR A 285 -8.59 -28.05 9.71
C TYR A 285 -7.20 -27.99 10.35
N LYS A 286 -6.22 -27.57 9.56
CA LYS A 286 -4.86 -27.28 10.02
C LYS A 286 -4.54 -25.83 9.72
N GLN A 287 -4.20 -25.08 10.76
CA GLN A 287 -3.86 -23.68 10.63
C GLN A 287 -2.51 -23.51 9.92
N GLU A 288 -2.48 -22.71 8.85
CA GLU A 288 -1.27 -22.45 8.08
C GLU A 288 -0.43 -21.31 8.67
N VAL A 289 -1.08 -20.28 9.22
CA VAL A 289 -0.44 -19.12 9.85
C VAL A 289 -0.55 -19.27 11.35
N THR A 290 0.54 -19.58 12.03
CA THR A 290 0.62 -19.80 13.48
C THR A 290 1.41 -18.67 14.13
N ALA A 291 1.31 -18.51 15.45
CA ALA A 291 2.14 -17.55 16.18
C ALA A 291 3.66 -17.78 15.97
N GLN A 292 4.08 -19.03 15.70
CA GLN A 292 5.49 -19.38 15.48
C GLN A 292 6.03 -18.94 14.11
N ASN A 293 5.19 -18.96 13.06
CA ASN A 293 5.60 -18.60 11.70
C ASN A 293 5.10 -17.22 11.25
N LEU A 294 4.34 -16.51 12.10
CA LEU A 294 3.75 -15.21 11.77
C LEU A 294 4.80 -14.20 11.29
N ALA A 295 5.98 -14.18 11.92
CA ALA A 295 7.07 -13.29 11.51
C ALA A 295 7.50 -13.53 10.05
N ASP A 296 7.56 -14.79 9.60
CA ASP A 296 7.94 -15.14 8.23
C ASP A 296 6.82 -14.82 7.23
N VAL A 297 5.57 -14.99 7.65
CA VAL A 297 4.38 -14.60 6.88
C VAL A 297 4.34 -13.08 6.69
N ILE A 298 4.62 -12.30 7.75
CA ILE A 298 4.75 -10.84 7.68
C ILE A 298 5.90 -10.44 6.73
N HIS A 299 7.04 -11.13 6.77
CA HIS A 299 8.15 -10.84 5.86
C HIS A 299 7.77 -11.02 4.39
N ARG A 300 7.02 -12.09 4.08
CA ARG A 300 6.48 -12.33 2.73
C ARG A 300 5.41 -11.30 2.33
N PHE A 301 4.55 -10.90 3.27
CA PHE A 301 3.62 -9.79 3.08
C PHE A 301 4.37 -8.50 2.72
N CYS A 302 5.38 -8.12 3.50
CA CYS A 302 6.16 -6.90 3.24
C CYS A 302 6.89 -6.95 1.90
N TRP A 303 7.47 -8.10 1.52
CA TRP A 303 8.09 -8.29 0.21
C TRP A 303 7.11 -8.04 -0.95
N TYR A 304 5.89 -8.57 -0.82
CA TYR A 304 4.87 -8.46 -1.85
C TYR A 304 4.32 -7.04 -2.00
N TYR A 305 4.12 -6.31 -0.89
CA TYR A 305 3.61 -4.94 -0.90
C TYR A 305 4.69 -3.86 -1.05
N SER A 306 5.97 -4.19 -0.91
CA SER A 306 7.08 -3.22 -1.00
C SER A 306 6.98 -2.37 -2.27
N PRO A 307 7.20 -1.04 -2.23
CA PRO A 307 7.38 -0.24 -3.44
C PRO A 307 8.70 -0.59 -4.15
N PHE A 308 9.66 -1.22 -3.46
CA PHE A 308 11.00 -1.52 -3.97
C PHE A 308 11.18 -3.01 -4.27
N ALA A 309 11.77 -3.30 -5.42
CA ALA A 309 12.09 -4.65 -5.83
C ALA A 309 13.21 -5.21 -4.95
N THR A 310 13.01 -6.45 -4.55
CA THR A 310 13.99 -7.29 -3.87
C THR A 310 13.99 -8.65 -4.50
N LYS A 311 15.13 -9.32 -4.40
CA LYS A 311 15.13 -10.79 -4.50
C LYS A 311 14.21 -11.36 -3.42
N LYS A 312 13.70 -12.58 -3.64
CA LYS A 312 12.80 -13.26 -2.70
C LYS A 312 13.31 -13.12 -1.26
N PRO A 313 12.39 -12.95 -0.28
CA PRO A 313 12.77 -12.66 1.08
C PRO A 313 13.68 -13.77 1.60
N ALA A 314 14.72 -13.36 2.35
CA ALA A 314 15.60 -14.30 3.02
C ALA A 314 14.80 -15.21 3.99
N PRO A 315 15.26 -16.43 4.27
CA PRO A 315 14.55 -17.38 5.15
C PRO A 315 14.30 -16.80 6.55
N ASP A 316 15.21 -15.96 7.04
CA ASP A 316 15.08 -15.33 8.34
C ASP A 316 14.33 -14.01 8.23
N SER A 317 13.16 -13.98 8.88
CA SER A 317 12.40 -12.75 9.04
C SER A 317 13.09 -11.75 9.98
N PRO A 318 13.23 -10.47 9.59
CA PRO A 318 13.69 -9.41 10.49
C PRO A 318 12.64 -9.06 11.57
N PHE A 319 11.45 -9.66 11.52
CA PHE A 319 10.34 -9.37 12.43
C PHE A 319 10.23 -10.35 13.60
N LYS A 320 11.13 -11.34 13.71
CA LYS A 320 11.11 -12.31 14.83
C LYS A 320 11.11 -11.62 16.19
N ASP A 321 11.97 -10.62 16.38
CA ASP A 321 12.06 -9.86 17.63
C ASP A 321 10.83 -8.97 17.86
N VAL A 322 10.25 -8.42 16.79
CA VAL A 322 9.05 -7.58 16.84
C VAL A 322 7.85 -8.39 17.32
N VAL A 323 7.68 -9.59 16.77
CA VAL A 323 6.59 -10.51 17.10
C VAL A 323 6.78 -11.15 18.49
N ALA A 324 8.03 -11.41 18.89
CA ALA A 324 8.34 -11.98 20.19
C ALA A 324 8.12 -11.00 21.36
N ASN A 325 8.26 -9.69 21.12
CA ASN A 325 8.05 -8.66 22.13
C ASN A 325 6.60 -8.15 22.10
N LYS A 326 5.81 -8.54 23.11
CA LYS A 326 4.41 -8.13 23.26
C LYS A 326 4.19 -6.61 23.24
N GLU A 327 5.10 -5.84 23.82
CA GLU A 327 4.97 -4.37 23.83
C GLU A 327 5.17 -3.79 22.42
N MET A 328 6.10 -4.35 21.65
CA MET A 328 6.29 -3.93 20.25
C MET A 328 5.11 -4.38 19.38
N ALA A 329 4.65 -5.62 19.53
CA ALA A 329 3.50 -6.14 18.79
C ALA A 329 2.19 -5.39 19.09
N ALA A 330 2.00 -4.92 20.32
CA ALA A 330 0.83 -4.15 20.73
C ALA A 330 0.78 -2.71 20.19
N LYS A 331 1.89 -2.22 19.61
CA LYS A 331 2.02 -0.84 19.11
C LYS A 331 2.29 -0.78 17.60
N ARG A 332 2.36 -1.93 16.92
CA ARG A 332 2.69 -2.01 15.51
C ARG A 332 1.60 -2.73 14.73
N THR A 333 1.55 -2.43 13.45
CA THR A 333 0.62 -2.93 12.44
C THR A 333 1.39 -3.59 11.29
N LEU A 334 0.71 -4.11 10.27
CA LEU A 334 1.38 -4.63 9.07
C LEU A 334 2.06 -3.50 8.27
N LEU A 335 1.51 -2.28 8.28
CA LEU A 335 2.10 -1.12 7.63
C LEU A 335 3.39 -0.67 8.34
N ASP A 336 3.45 -0.74 9.67
CA ASP A 336 4.70 -0.50 10.41
C ASP A 336 5.78 -1.50 10.01
N CYS A 337 5.43 -2.79 9.90
CA CYS A 337 6.37 -3.80 9.41
C CYS A 337 6.82 -3.52 7.97
N LEU A 338 5.89 -3.08 7.10
CA LEU A 338 6.22 -2.68 5.74
C LEU A 338 7.20 -1.50 5.73
N HIS A 339 6.96 -0.46 6.53
CA HIS A 339 7.88 0.68 6.69
C HIS A 339 9.25 0.25 7.20
N MET A 340 9.30 -0.56 8.26
CA MET A 340 10.56 -1.14 8.78
C MET A 340 11.31 -1.98 7.73
N SER A 341 10.61 -2.63 6.80
CA SER A 341 11.25 -3.43 5.74
C SER A 341 11.97 -2.59 4.69
N VAL A 342 11.46 -1.38 4.44
CA VAL A 342 11.96 -0.46 3.40
C VAL A 342 12.90 0.61 3.94
N VAL A 343 12.99 0.76 5.26
CA VAL A 343 13.87 1.72 5.92
C VAL A 343 15.09 1.00 6.51
N LYS A 344 16.26 1.65 6.45
CA LYS A 344 17.45 1.15 7.12
C LYS A 344 17.23 1.19 8.64
N PRO A 345 17.43 0.09 9.39
CA PRO A 345 17.43 0.17 10.84
C PRO A 345 18.52 1.16 11.25
N SER A 346 18.15 2.16 12.07
CA SER A 346 19.10 3.12 12.60
C SER A 346 20.13 2.34 13.42
N SER A 347 21.37 2.26 12.95
CA SER A 347 22.45 1.87 13.83
C SER A 347 22.50 2.94 14.92
N HIS A 348 22.45 2.52 16.20
CA HIS A 348 22.75 3.37 17.34
C HIS A 348 24.23 3.80 17.28
N GLY A 349 24.58 4.59 16.28
CA GLY A 349 25.86 5.26 16.12
C GLY A 349 25.62 6.74 16.38
N LYS A 350 26.43 7.31 17.27
CA LYS A 350 26.43 8.72 17.72
C LYS A 350 25.75 9.65 16.72
N GLY A 351 24.62 10.22 17.12
CA GLY A 351 23.93 11.28 16.39
C GLY A 351 24.93 12.33 15.94
N GLY A 352 25.28 12.27 14.66
CA GLY A 352 25.95 13.37 14.01
C GLY A 352 24.98 14.53 14.08
N SER A 353 25.34 15.53 14.89
CA SER A 353 24.65 16.81 15.08
C SER A 353 23.64 17.09 13.98
N GLY A 354 22.36 17.16 14.35
CA GLY A 354 21.25 17.58 13.50
C GLY A 354 21.42 19.01 13.03
N GLY A 355 22.39 19.23 12.14
CA GLY A 355 22.47 20.44 11.35
C GLY A 355 21.17 20.55 10.58
N ILE A 356 20.59 21.74 10.59
CA ILE A 356 19.45 22.14 9.76
C ILE A 356 19.95 22.06 8.30
N GLY A 357 20.03 20.84 7.77
CA GLY A 357 20.50 20.56 6.42
C GLY A 357 19.39 20.91 5.47
N ARG A 358 19.65 21.88 4.57
CA ARG A 358 18.76 22.09 3.45
C ARG A 358 18.79 20.83 2.57
N PRO A 359 17.65 20.34 2.10
CA PRO A 359 17.63 19.19 1.20
C PRO A 359 18.34 19.56 -0.09
N SER A 360 19.15 18.64 -0.58
CA SER A 360 19.89 18.83 -1.82
C SER A 360 19.07 18.39 -3.01
N ARG A 361 18.90 19.25 -4.02
CA ARG A 361 18.12 18.89 -5.20
C ARG A 361 18.91 17.98 -6.13
N MET A 362 18.32 16.86 -6.50
CA MET A 362 18.89 15.94 -7.48
C MET A 362 18.79 16.51 -8.91
N PRO A 363 19.84 16.40 -9.75
CA PRO A 363 19.73 16.67 -11.18
C PRO A 363 18.80 15.67 -11.89
N THR A 364 18.25 16.06 -13.05
CA THR A 364 17.38 15.18 -13.85
C THR A 364 18.12 13.94 -14.35
N ALA A 365 17.40 12.86 -14.68
CA ALA A 365 18.03 11.64 -15.21
C ALA A 365 18.84 11.93 -16.49
N ARG A 366 18.36 12.83 -17.36
CA ARG A 366 19.10 13.31 -18.53
C ARG A 366 20.39 14.05 -18.17
N ASP A 367 20.39 14.91 -17.17
CA ASP A 367 21.58 15.68 -16.78
C ASP A 367 22.62 14.78 -16.08
N LEU A 368 22.17 13.84 -15.26
CA LEU A 368 23.01 12.78 -14.72
C LEU A 368 23.65 11.97 -15.86
N TRP A 369 22.87 11.56 -16.86
CA TRP A 369 23.40 10.83 -18.01
C TRP A 369 24.40 11.67 -18.83
N ARG A 370 24.13 12.96 -19.07
CA ARG A 370 25.03 13.88 -19.80
C ARG A 370 26.34 14.15 -19.07
N SER A 371 26.27 14.30 -17.74
CA SER A 371 27.46 14.37 -16.89
C SER A 371 28.14 13.01 -16.70
N GLY A 372 27.62 11.95 -17.32
CA GLY A 372 28.18 10.61 -17.33
C GLY A 372 28.14 9.89 -15.98
N VAL A 373 27.21 10.29 -15.11
CA VAL A 373 26.73 9.46 -14.00
C VAL A 373 25.98 8.26 -14.58
N ARG A 374 26.27 7.07 -14.07
CA ARG A 374 25.63 5.81 -14.49
C ARG A 374 24.56 5.44 -13.47
N LEU A 375 23.30 5.50 -13.87
CA LEU A 375 22.19 5.04 -13.04
C LEU A 375 22.15 3.51 -13.05
N GLN A 376 22.00 2.90 -11.87
CA GLN A 376 21.82 1.46 -11.70
C GLN A 376 20.79 1.16 -10.61
N ALA A 377 20.08 0.05 -10.77
CA ALA A 377 19.08 -0.40 -9.81
C ALA A 377 19.71 -1.14 -8.63
N SER A 378 19.35 -0.77 -7.41
CA SER A 378 19.59 -1.53 -6.18
C SER A 378 18.39 -2.40 -5.87
N GLU A 379 18.60 -3.70 -5.72
CA GLU A 379 17.57 -4.69 -5.38
C GLU A 379 17.62 -5.09 -3.90
N ASN A 380 17.99 -4.15 -3.03
CA ASN A 380 18.04 -4.36 -1.58
C ASN A 380 16.70 -4.11 -0.87
N GLY A 381 15.70 -3.55 -1.59
CA GLY A 381 14.35 -3.31 -1.08
C GLY A 381 14.17 -2.12 -0.19
N ARG A 382 15.19 -1.29 -0.08
CA ARG A 382 15.21 -0.18 0.88
C ARG A 382 15.26 1.14 0.16
N ALA A 383 14.73 2.19 0.77
CA ALA A 383 14.87 3.58 0.33
C ALA A 383 16.30 4.12 0.60
N GLU A 384 17.31 3.39 0.12
CA GLU A 384 18.72 3.72 0.26
C GLU A 384 19.32 3.96 -1.13
N ILE A 385 19.95 5.11 -1.30
CA ILE A 385 20.77 5.38 -2.48
C ILE A 385 22.25 5.27 -2.12
N GLU A 386 23.09 4.95 -3.10
CA GLU A 386 24.54 4.90 -2.91
C GLU A 386 25.23 5.46 -4.14
N PHE A 387 26.16 6.39 -3.95
CA PHE A 387 26.98 6.91 -5.02
C PHE A 387 28.43 6.44 -4.91
N ALA A 388 28.80 5.54 -5.81
CA ALA A 388 30.16 5.05 -6.01
C ALA A 388 30.62 5.47 -7.41
N GLN A 389 31.31 6.61 -7.50
CA GLN A 389 31.65 7.28 -8.77
C GLN A 389 32.15 6.30 -9.85
N PRO A 390 31.59 6.34 -11.09
CA PRO A 390 30.56 7.26 -11.58
C PRO A 390 29.13 6.72 -11.41
N THR A 391 28.91 5.66 -10.64
CA THR A 391 27.65 4.93 -10.55
C THR A 391 26.79 5.41 -9.38
N LEU A 392 25.53 5.75 -9.66
CA LEU A 392 24.49 6.02 -8.68
C LEU A 392 23.51 4.84 -8.64
N TRP A 393 23.49 4.16 -7.51
CA TRP A 393 22.55 3.08 -7.22
C TRP A 393 21.27 3.65 -6.61
N LEU A 394 20.14 3.38 -7.25
CA LEU A 394 18.81 3.79 -6.82
C LEU A 394 17.94 2.57 -6.55
N PRO A 395 17.12 2.57 -5.48
CA PRO A 395 16.14 1.52 -5.22
C PRO A 395 15.28 1.24 -6.46
N ALA A 396 15.14 -0.03 -6.84
CA ALA A 396 14.33 -0.42 -7.98
C ALA A 396 12.84 -0.26 -7.68
N LEU A 397 12.18 0.79 -8.18
CA LEU A 397 10.76 1.04 -8.00
C LEU A 397 9.90 0.07 -8.83
N VAL A 398 8.98 -0.64 -8.18
CA VAL A 398 8.02 -1.54 -8.82
C VAL A 398 6.72 -0.78 -9.07
N TYR A 399 6.40 -0.55 -10.34
CA TYR A 399 5.13 0.05 -10.74
C TYR A 399 4.11 -1.06 -11.01
N ASP A 400 3.30 -1.32 -9.99
CA ASP A 400 2.13 -2.19 -10.05
C ASP A 400 0.87 -1.43 -9.58
N PHE A 401 -0.27 -2.11 -9.58
CA PHE A 401 -1.54 -1.51 -9.15
C PHE A 401 -1.56 -1.13 -7.65
N LYS A 402 -0.61 -1.61 -6.84
CA LYS A 402 -0.53 -1.38 -5.39
C LYS A 402 0.33 -0.15 -5.06
N LEU A 403 1.28 0.20 -5.93
CA LEU A 403 2.28 1.24 -5.67
C LEU A 403 1.67 2.56 -5.20
N ALA A 404 0.61 3.03 -5.88
CA ALA A 404 -0.06 4.29 -5.56
C ALA A 404 -0.63 4.30 -4.12
N THR A 405 -1.25 3.20 -3.71
CA THR A 405 -1.79 2.99 -2.36
C THR A 405 -0.68 2.89 -1.33
N VAL A 406 0.29 2.01 -1.57
CA VAL A 406 1.39 1.75 -0.62
C VAL A 406 2.23 3.00 -0.40
N ALA A 407 2.63 3.68 -1.47
CA ALA A 407 3.45 4.89 -1.38
C ALA A 407 2.75 5.95 -0.53
N ARG A 408 1.48 6.26 -0.82
CA ARG A 408 0.74 7.28 -0.07
C ARG A 408 0.52 6.89 1.39
N ASN A 409 0.24 5.63 1.70
CA ASN A 409 0.07 5.19 3.09
C ASN A 409 1.38 5.29 3.88
N LEU A 410 2.52 4.98 3.27
CA LEU A 410 3.83 5.18 3.89
C LEU A 410 4.17 6.68 4.06
N LEU A 411 3.80 7.54 3.11
CA LEU A 411 3.97 8.99 3.25
C LEU A 411 3.15 9.57 4.40
N VAL A 412 1.92 9.08 4.60
CA VAL A 412 1.08 9.47 5.74
C VAL A 412 1.71 8.98 7.05
N LEU A 413 2.20 7.74 7.10
CA LEU A 413 2.87 7.19 8.28
C LEU A 413 4.09 8.04 8.68
N GLU A 414 4.93 8.45 7.72
CA GLU A 414 6.08 9.33 7.99
C GLU A 414 5.70 10.79 8.28
N TYR A 415 4.43 11.20 8.11
CA TYR A 415 4.01 12.58 8.39
C TYR A 415 4.11 12.91 9.87
N ASP A 416 3.57 12.01 10.71
CA ASP A 416 3.49 12.19 12.15
C ASP A 416 4.82 11.86 12.85
N GLU A 417 5.76 11.21 12.16
CA GLU A 417 7.11 11.01 12.67
C GLU A 417 7.91 12.32 12.65
N GLU A 418 8.39 12.73 13.83
CA GLU A 418 9.22 13.94 13.99
C GLU A 418 10.63 13.78 13.42
N GLN A 419 11.13 12.54 13.24
CA GLN A 419 12.51 12.28 12.88
C GLN A 419 12.64 11.28 11.73
N SER A 420 13.35 11.70 10.67
CA SER A 420 13.73 10.91 9.49
C SER A 420 12.56 10.43 8.62
N LYS A 421 12.43 10.99 7.40
CA LYS A 421 11.36 10.66 6.44
C LYS A 421 11.93 10.05 5.14
N PRO A 422 12.54 8.86 5.20
CA PRO A 422 13.28 8.27 4.09
C PRO A 422 12.40 8.00 2.86
N ILE A 423 11.17 7.54 3.02
CA ILE A 423 10.25 7.26 1.92
C ILE A 423 9.76 8.55 1.28
N THR A 424 9.39 9.53 2.10
CA THR A 424 9.03 10.87 1.66
C THR A 424 10.17 11.49 0.86
N ARG A 425 11.40 11.42 1.38
CA ARG A 425 12.55 11.97 0.69
C ARG A 425 12.86 11.26 -0.61
N TYR A 426 12.69 9.94 -0.65
CA TYR A 426 12.84 9.15 -1.86
C TYR A 426 11.90 9.61 -2.97
N PHE A 427 10.59 9.75 -2.68
CA PHE A 427 9.62 10.18 -3.69
C PHE A 427 9.84 11.62 -4.14
N GLN A 428 10.29 12.50 -3.23
CA GLN A 428 10.73 13.86 -3.59
C GLN A 428 11.92 13.83 -4.55
N MET A 429 12.94 13.04 -4.25
CA MET A 429 14.10 12.85 -5.13
C MET A 429 13.67 12.26 -6.49
N MET A 430 12.75 11.30 -6.52
CA MET A 430 12.24 10.75 -7.78
C MET A 430 11.50 11.79 -8.61
N ASN A 431 10.74 12.70 -7.99
CA ASN A 431 10.11 13.83 -8.69
C ASN A 431 11.14 14.83 -9.25
N GLU A 432 12.28 15.02 -8.56
CA GLU A 432 13.40 15.84 -9.04
C GLU A 432 14.14 15.18 -10.23
N ILE A 433 14.33 13.86 -10.19
CA ILE A 433 15.00 13.09 -11.24
C ILE A 433 14.17 13.04 -12.54
N VAL A 434 12.84 12.95 -12.41
CA VAL A 434 11.92 12.78 -13.54
C VAL A 434 11.30 14.13 -13.91
N GLU A 435 11.79 14.78 -14.95
CA GLU A 435 11.16 15.99 -15.49
C GLU A 435 10.11 15.64 -16.55
N ASP A 436 10.47 14.72 -17.45
CA ASP A 436 9.60 14.27 -18.53
C ASP A 436 9.67 12.75 -18.80
N ALA A 437 8.90 12.28 -19.78
CA ALA A 437 8.86 10.87 -20.15
C ALA A 437 10.21 10.32 -20.68
N ALA A 438 11.15 11.17 -21.10
CA ALA A 438 12.49 10.75 -21.49
C ALA A 438 13.33 10.31 -20.29
N ASP A 439 13.18 11.00 -19.15
CA ASP A 439 13.84 10.61 -17.90
C ASP A 439 13.37 9.23 -17.43
N VAL A 440 12.07 8.96 -17.52
CA VAL A 440 11.51 7.62 -17.23
C VAL A 440 12.11 6.54 -18.12
N ARG A 441 12.34 6.83 -19.42
CA ARG A 441 13.00 5.88 -20.33
C ARG A 441 14.44 5.60 -19.90
N ILE A 442 15.18 6.59 -19.41
CA ILE A 442 16.54 6.41 -18.89
C ILE A 442 16.50 5.52 -17.64
N LEU A 443 15.61 5.82 -16.69
CA LEU A 443 15.45 5.05 -15.45
C LEU A 443 15.04 3.60 -15.72
N ARG A 444 14.14 3.37 -16.67
CA ARG A 444 13.73 2.03 -17.09
C ARG A 444 14.90 1.24 -17.69
N ARG A 445 15.71 1.86 -18.56
CA ARG A 445 16.92 1.25 -19.13
C ARG A 445 17.95 0.89 -18.06
N ALA A 446 18.00 1.66 -16.98
CA ALA A 446 18.85 1.41 -15.82
C ALA A 446 18.27 0.37 -14.84
N GLY A 447 17.04 -0.10 -15.05
CA GLY A 447 16.32 -1.02 -14.15
C GLY A 447 15.76 -0.37 -12.88
N VAL A 448 15.92 0.95 -12.71
CA VAL A 448 15.48 1.71 -11.53
C VAL A 448 13.96 1.80 -11.45
N VAL A 449 13.29 1.73 -12.59
CA VAL A 449 11.82 1.69 -12.68
C VAL A 449 11.41 0.46 -13.47
N ARG A 450 10.52 -0.35 -12.88
CA ARG A 450 9.89 -1.50 -13.53
C ARG A 450 8.41 -1.18 -13.78
N GLY A 451 8.05 -0.89 -15.03
CA GLY A 451 6.67 -0.63 -15.45
C GLY A 451 6.54 0.28 -16.66
N GLY A 452 5.29 0.65 -16.96
CA GLY A 452 4.89 1.38 -18.16
C GLY A 452 5.17 2.89 -18.15
N GLN A 453 4.58 3.63 -19.08
CA GLN A 453 4.76 5.09 -19.20
C GLN A 453 4.03 5.86 -18.09
N GLU A 454 3.01 5.24 -17.51
CA GLU A 454 2.16 5.76 -16.43
C GLU A 454 2.96 6.08 -15.15
N VAL A 455 4.17 5.54 -15.03
CA VAL A 455 5.12 5.86 -13.95
C VAL A 455 5.37 7.36 -13.86
N HIS A 456 5.47 8.06 -15.01
CA HIS A 456 5.73 9.50 -14.99
C HIS A 456 4.61 10.24 -14.24
N GLU A 457 3.36 9.97 -14.63
CA GLU A 457 2.18 10.59 -14.02
C GLU A 457 2.06 10.21 -12.54
N LEU A 458 2.30 8.95 -12.19
CA LEU A 458 2.24 8.53 -10.80
C LEU A 458 3.29 9.22 -9.93
N ILE A 459 4.55 9.30 -10.37
CA ILE A 459 5.61 9.99 -9.61
C ILE A 459 5.25 11.46 -9.40
N LYS A 460 4.76 12.13 -10.46
CA LYS A 460 4.28 13.52 -10.34
C LYS A 460 3.09 13.62 -9.39
N ASN A 461 2.14 12.69 -9.44
CA ASN A 461 0.92 12.74 -8.66
C ASN A 461 1.14 12.38 -7.18
N ILE A 462 2.03 11.43 -6.87
CA ILE A 462 2.42 11.09 -5.49
C ILE A 462 3.00 12.32 -4.79
N ASP A 463 3.82 13.11 -5.49
CA ASP A 463 4.51 14.25 -4.91
C ASP A 463 3.72 15.58 -5.01
N SER A 464 2.80 15.70 -5.97
CA SER A 464 2.30 16.99 -6.48
C SER A 464 1.78 17.99 -5.43
N ARG A 465 1.45 17.56 -4.20
CA ARG A 465 0.93 18.45 -3.14
C ARG A 465 1.37 18.10 -1.70
N ALA A 466 2.36 17.22 -1.51
CA ALA A 466 2.74 16.69 -0.20
C ALA A 466 4.15 17.13 0.30
N MET A 467 4.20 17.68 1.52
CA MET A 467 5.35 17.75 2.45
C MET A 467 6.72 18.22 1.95
N TYR A 468 6.81 19.34 1.24
CA TYR A 468 8.12 19.92 0.89
C TYR A 468 8.68 20.87 1.97
N PRO A 469 9.99 20.81 2.28
CA PRO A 469 10.91 19.73 1.98
C PRO A 469 11.04 18.74 3.15
N SER A 470 11.17 17.44 2.85
CA SER A 470 11.61 16.45 3.83
C SER A 470 13.13 16.38 3.84
N VAL A 471 13.71 16.07 5.00
CA VAL A 471 15.16 15.97 5.16
C VAL A 471 15.48 14.55 5.62
N TYR A 472 16.36 13.88 4.87
CA TYR A 472 16.89 12.59 5.27
C TYR A 472 18.39 12.57 4.97
N MET A 473 19.17 12.91 6.00
CA MET A 473 20.60 13.18 5.90
C MET A 473 21.41 12.08 5.22
N ALA A 474 21.04 10.81 5.39
CA ALA A 474 21.75 9.72 4.72
C ALA A 474 21.61 9.82 3.19
N MET A 475 20.41 10.08 2.69
CA MET A 475 20.16 10.28 1.27
C MET A 475 20.72 11.61 0.78
N ASP A 476 20.49 12.71 1.50
CA ASP A 476 20.96 14.04 1.09
C ASP A 476 22.50 14.10 0.96
N ARG A 477 23.25 13.39 1.82
CA ARG A 477 24.72 13.26 1.69
C ARG A 477 25.15 12.57 0.39
N GLU A 478 24.43 11.55 -0.04
CA GLU A 478 24.72 10.87 -1.32
C GLU A 478 24.35 11.78 -2.50
N ILE A 479 23.24 12.53 -2.40
CA ILE A 479 22.85 13.53 -3.40
C ILE A 479 23.94 14.61 -3.54
N ASP A 480 24.51 15.09 -2.43
CA ASP A 480 25.61 16.06 -2.47
C ASP A 480 26.83 15.54 -3.24
N LYS A 481 27.23 14.28 -3.00
CA LYS A 481 28.34 13.65 -3.76
C LYS A 481 28.03 13.56 -5.26
N VAL A 482 26.79 13.22 -5.62
CA VAL A 482 26.34 13.16 -7.03
C VAL A 482 26.43 14.55 -7.67
N ARG A 483 25.94 15.58 -6.97
CA ARG A 483 25.98 16.97 -7.45
C ARG A 483 27.41 17.47 -7.63
N GLU A 484 28.30 17.23 -6.67
CA GLU A 484 29.71 17.61 -6.77
C GLU A 484 30.36 16.97 -8.01
N TYR A 485 30.10 15.69 -8.25
CA TYR A 485 30.59 14.99 -9.44
C TYR A 485 30.00 15.55 -10.74
N HIS A 486 28.68 15.75 -10.78
CA HIS A 486 27.96 16.35 -11.90
C HIS A 486 28.54 17.72 -12.26
N ASP A 487 28.66 18.61 -11.26
CA ASP A 487 29.11 19.99 -11.44
C ASP A 487 30.58 20.02 -11.91
N LYS A 488 31.44 19.19 -11.32
CA LYS A 488 32.84 19.03 -11.75
C LYS A 488 32.93 18.55 -13.20
N ARG A 489 32.11 17.58 -13.60
CA ARG A 489 32.11 17.04 -14.96
C ARG A 489 31.57 18.04 -15.97
N MET A 490 30.48 18.73 -15.66
CA MET A 490 29.94 19.79 -16.50
C MET A 490 30.92 20.95 -16.66
N ALA A 491 31.55 21.41 -15.57
CA ALA A 491 32.59 22.43 -15.64
C ALA A 491 33.76 22.00 -16.53
N SER A 492 34.24 20.75 -16.41
CA SER A 492 35.31 20.23 -17.25
C SER A 492 34.94 20.15 -18.73
N PHE A 493 33.67 19.81 -19.03
CA PHE A 493 33.14 19.78 -20.39
C PHE A 493 33.09 21.18 -21.01
N PHE A 494 32.58 22.17 -20.25
CA PHE A 494 32.55 23.56 -20.70
C PHE A 494 33.96 24.12 -20.92
N VAL A 495 34.92 23.83 -20.03
CA VAL A 495 36.32 24.28 -20.20
C VAL A 495 36.96 23.65 -21.44
N ARG A 496 36.75 22.35 -21.68
CA ARG A 496 37.33 21.65 -22.83
C ARG A 496 36.69 22.06 -24.17
N ASN A 497 35.38 22.34 -24.16
CA ASN A 497 34.64 22.71 -25.37
C ASN A 497 34.47 24.22 -25.56
N ARG A 498 35.10 25.06 -24.72
CA ARG A 498 35.12 26.52 -24.88
C ARG A 498 35.42 26.98 -26.32
N PRO A 499 36.46 26.48 -27.02
CA PRO A 499 36.71 26.93 -28.39
C PRO A 499 35.59 26.52 -29.36
N GLY A 500 34.97 25.35 -29.20
CA GLY A 500 33.90 24.86 -30.08
C GLY A 500 32.53 25.50 -29.85
N VAL A 501 32.16 25.76 -28.59
CA VAL A 501 30.86 26.40 -28.24
C VAL A 501 30.85 27.87 -28.65
N ILE A 502 31.98 28.57 -28.52
CA ILE A 502 32.11 29.94 -29.03
C ILE A 502 31.94 29.93 -30.55
N TRP A 503 32.61 29.02 -31.28
CA TRP A 503 32.49 28.92 -32.73
C TRP A 503 31.06 28.58 -33.19
N ALA A 504 30.40 27.62 -32.55
CA ALA A 504 29.02 27.23 -32.88
C ALA A 504 27.99 28.34 -32.60
N SER A 505 28.15 29.09 -31.49
CA SER A 505 27.29 30.24 -31.19
C SER A 505 27.49 31.38 -32.19
N SER A 506 28.73 31.59 -32.67
CA SER A 506 29.00 32.55 -33.74
C SER A 506 28.36 32.15 -35.07
N VAL A 507 28.41 30.87 -35.45
CA VAL A 507 27.77 30.38 -36.69
C VAL A 507 26.24 30.49 -36.62
N ALA A 508 25.63 30.17 -35.47
CA ALA A 508 24.18 30.32 -35.29
C ALA A 508 23.73 31.80 -35.33
N ALA A 509 24.49 32.70 -34.71
CA ALA A 509 24.21 34.14 -34.77
C ALA A 509 24.37 34.71 -36.19
N ILE A 510 25.40 34.28 -36.94
CA ILE A 510 25.60 34.67 -38.34
C ILE A 510 24.48 34.13 -39.22
N SER A 511 24.00 32.91 -38.97
CA SER A 511 22.90 32.29 -39.71
C SER A 511 21.57 33.02 -39.47
N MET A 512 21.28 33.39 -38.21
CA MET A 512 20.12 34.22 -37.86
C MET A 512 20.21 35.61 -38.50
N ALA A 513 21.38 36.26 -38.47
CA ALA A 513 21.58 37.55 -39.12
C ALA A 513 21.41 37.48 -40.64
N ALA A 514 21.89 36.41 -41.28
CA ALA A 514 21.72 36.18 -42.72
C ALA A 514 20.24 35.93 -43.10
N VAL A 515 19.51 35.15 -42.29
CA VAL A 515 18.07 34.92 -42.48
C VAL A 515 17.31 36.24 -42.36
N VAL A 516 17.54 37.01 -41.29
CA VAL A 516 16.90 38.32 -41.07
C VAL A 516 17.25 39.32 -42.17
N ALA A 517 18.51 39.37 -42.63
CA ALA A 517 18.92 40.22 -43.74
C ALA A 517 18.28 39.80 -45.08
N SER A 518 18.08 38.49 -45.31
CA SER A 518 17.41 37.97 -46.51
C SER A 518 15.91 38.29 -46.54
N MET A 519 15.26 38.29 -45.36
CA MET A 519 13.85 38.66 -45.23
C MET A 519 13.64 40.16 -45.46
N ARG A 520 14.57 41.01 -45.01
CA ARG A 520 14.49 42.48 -45.16
C ARG A 520 14.76 42.97 -46.59
N LYS A 521 15.31 42.13 -47.47
CA LYS A 521 15.54 42.42 -48.90
C LYS A 521 14.39 41.94 -49.80
N ARG A 522 13.40 41.24 -49.26
CA ARG A 522 12.27 40.64 -50.00
C ARG A 522 10.89 41.26 -49.69
N GLY A 523 10.81 42.19 -48.75
CA GLY A 523 9.67 43.11 -48.58
C GLY A 523 10.12 44.51 -48.95
#